data_AF-Q2BY49-F1
#
_entry.id   AF-Q2BY49-F1
#
_cell.length_a   1.000
_cell.length_b   1.000
_cell.length_c   1.000
_cell.angle_alpha   90.00
_cell.angle_beta   90.00
_cell.angle_gamma   90.00
#
_symmetry.space_group_name_H-M   'P 1'
#
loop_
_entity.id
_entity.type
_entity.pdbx_description
1 polymer ?
#
loop_
_entity_poly.entity_id
_entity_poly.type
_entity_poly.pdbx_seq_one_letter_code
_entity_poly.pdbx_strand_id
1 'polypeptide(L)'
;MNLFSICFSVIFFFFMSSVSFAKESVNIDIKMLTPDFSFSTTSKYKDSDNYYLQILYTENSQSAALNKIELIQKSIQYPMAMQPYKRGFRVYVGPIKGGDIASALKSLLSIGYDEHLVRHINNQPDFLTYKDILFKKIGRIGDNNIILPFNKNGSLARFSSLDIDSICKSINSNVALLSEYGEILSTSNFISDIGAQNRYWLTSKETVTRVSDNLVIKAVDNDARYPIICLINHSKHK
;
A
#
# COMPACT_ATOMS: atom_id res chain seq x y z
N MET A 1 -43.67 -45.98 72.87
CA MET A 1 -44.98 -46.21 72.24
C MET A 1 -45.31 -44.96 71.44
N ASN A 2 -45.34 -45.09 70.10
CA ASN A 2 -45.94 -44.19 69.10
C ASN A 2 -45.41 -42.74 68.97
N LEU A 3 -45.27 -42.12 67.81
CA LEU A 3 -45.25 -42.51 66.39
C LEU A 3 -44.74 -41.26 65.63
N PHE A 4 -43.99 -41.47 64.54
CA PHE A 4 -43.82 -40.63 63.34
C PHE A 4 -44.36 -39.18 63.31
N SER A 5 -43.50 -38.24 62.90
CA SER A 5 -43.76 -37.47 61.67
C SER A 5 -42.48 -36.79 61.15
N ILE A 6 -42.15 -37.10 59.91
CA ILE A 6 -41.06 -36.55 59.12
C ILE A 6 -41.60 -35.27 58.46
N CYS A 7 -41.00 -34.12 58.76
CA CYS A 7 -41.15 -32.92 57.93
C CYS A 7 -39.79 -32.51 57.38
N PHE A 8 -39.62 -32.86 56.11
CA PHE A 8 -38.56 -32.41 55.22
C PHE A 8 -38.72 -30.89 55.02
N SER A 9 -37.72 -30.11 55.42
CA SER A 9 -37.62 -28.71 55.01
C SER A 9 -36.16 -28.45 54.64
N VAL A 10 -35.90 -28.61 53.34
CA VAL A 10 -34.65 -28.22 52.70
C VAL A 10 -34.59 -26.70 52.72
N ILE A 11 -33.86 -26.15 53.70
CA ILE A 11 -33.51 -24.73 53.71
C ILE A 11 -32.33 -24.58 52.75
N PHE A 12 -32.63 -24.14 51.52
CA PHE A 12 -31.64 -23.67 50.56
C PHE A 12 -31.10 -22.33 51.06
N PHE A 13 -30.08 -22.37 51.91
CA PHE A 13 -29.26 -21.19 52.18
C PHE A 13 -28.42 -20.91 50.93
N PHE A 14 -28.98 -20.10 50.03
CA PHE A 14 -28.20 -19.39 49.03
C PHE A 14 -27.24 -18.46 49.77
N PHE A 15 -26.02 -18.94 50.04
CA PHE A 15 -24.88 -18.07 50.19
C PHE A 15 -24.67 -17.37 48.85
N MET A 16 -25.28 -16.20 48.69
CA MET A 16 -24.79 -15.20 47.75
C MET A 16 -23.44 -14.72 48.28
N SER A 17 -22.39 -15.52 48.04
CA SER A 17 -21.04 -14.99 48.00
C SER A 17 -21.00 -14.03 46.82
N SER A 18 -21.32 -12.77 47.10
CA SER A 18 -20.91 -11.65 46.26
C SER A 18 -19.39 -11.73 46.16
N VAL A 19 -18.89 -12.38 45.11
CA VAL A 19 -17.57 -12.10 44.60
C VAL A 19 -17.63 -10.64 44.15
N SER A 20 -17.33 -9.75 45.08
CA SER A 20 -16.79 -8.45 44.77
C SER A 20 -15.55 -8.73 43.94
N PHE A 21 -15.69 -8.65 42.62
CA PHE A 21 -14.56 -8.29 41.79
C PHE A 21 -14.15 -6.91 42.29
N ALA A 22 -13.19 -6.91 43.23
CA ALA A 22 -12.31 -5.79 43.40
C ALA A 22 -11.80 -5.51 41.98
N LYS A 23 -12.26 -4.38 41.44
CA LYS A 23 -11.74 -3.81 40.21
C LYS A 23 -10.34 -3.39 40.56
N GLU A 24 -9.42 -4.35 40.57
CA GLU A 24 -8.01 -4.09 40.53
C GLU A 24 -7.84 -3.35 39.21
N SER A 25 -7.76 -2.03 39.32
CA SER A 25 -7.41 -1.17 38.22
C SER A 25 -5.99 -1.56 37.88
N VAL A 26 -5.84 -2.58 37.04
CA VAL A 26 -4.62 -2.78 36.28
C VAL A 26 -4.47 -1.48 35.55
N ASN A 27 -3.56 -0.66 36.06
CA ASN A 27 -3.11 0.55 35.41
C ASN A 27 -2.26 0.05 34.25
N ILE A 28 -2.94 -0.50 33.23
CA ILE A 28 -2.34 -0.68 31.92
C ILE A 28 -2.17 0.76 31.48
N ASP A 29 -0.96 1.27 31.70
CA ASP A 29 -0.47 2.48 31.06
C ASP A 29 -0.39 2.14 29.57
N ILE A 30 -1.55 2.11 28.93
CA ILE A 30 -1.67 2.11 27.48
C ILE A 30 -1.17 3.50 27.12
N LYS A 31 0.15 3.60 26.95
CA LYS A 31 0.72 4.67 26.14
C LYS A 31 0.06 4.52 24.78
N MET A 32 -1.03 5.26 24.59
CA MET A 32 -1.53 5.59 23.26
C MET A 32 -0.31 6.12 22.53
N LEU A 33 0.15 5.35 21.55
CA LEU A 33 1.17 5.80 20.62
C LEU A 33 0.52 6.97 19.90
N THR A 34 0.76 8.19 20.40
CA THR A 34 0.38 9.40 19.69
C THR A 34 1.10 9.34 18.36
N PRO A 35 0.37 9.21 17.25
CA PRO A 35 0.97 9.21 15.93
C PRO A 35 1.68 10.55 15.70
N ASP A 36 2.84 10.52 15.02
CA ASP A 36 3.65 11.70 14.76
C ASP A 36 3.00 12.72 13.80
N PHE A 37 1.77 12.47 13.31
CA PHE A 37 1.13 13.29 12.27
C PHE A 37 -0.40 13.31 12.33
N SER A 38 -0.98 14.42 12.77
CA SER A 38 -2.42 14.68 12.65
C SER A 38 -2.83 14.94 11.19
N PHE A 39 -3.82 14.21 10.67
CA PHE A 39 -4.38 14.45 9.33
C PHE A 39 -5.66 15.31 9.40
N SER A 40 -5.76 16.33 8.52
CA SER A 40 -6.93 17.21 8.38
C SER A 40 -8.09 16.51 7.65
N THR A 41 -9.26 16.47 8.28
CA THR A 41 -10.46 15.72 7.90
C THR A 41 -11.34 16.40 6.84
N THR A 42 -10.79 16.79 5.68
CA THR A 42 -11.63 17.28 4.56
C THR A 42 -11.26 16.66 3.22
N SER A 43 -11.43 15.34 3.11
CA SER A 43 -11.27 14.64 1.84
C SER A 43 -12.60 14.54 1.09
N LYS A 44 -12.79 15.34 0.03
CA LYS A 44 -13.85 15.12 -0.97
C LYS A 44 -13.51 13.85 -1.77
N TYR A 45 -14.31 12.80 -1.66
CA TYR A 45 -14.18 11.57 -2.44
C TYR A 45 -15.44 11.34 -3.30
N LYS A 46 -15.26 10.69 -4.45
CA LYS A 46 -16.33 10.25 -5.37
C LYS A 46 -16.71 8.80 -5.08
N ASP A 47 -18.00 8.51 -5.02
CA ASP A 47 -18.52 7.20 -4.65
C ASP A 47 -18.09 6.07 -5.58
N SER A 48 -17.97 6.35 -6.88
CA SER A 48 -17.59 5.39 -7.93
C SER A 48 -16.16 4.87 -7.82
N ASP A 49 -15.28 5.67 -7.23
CA ASP A 49 -13.83 5.48 -7.29
C ASP A 49 -13.37 4.56 -6.16
N ASN A 50 -12.18 3.99 -6.30
CA ASN A 50 -11.59 3.14 -5.26
C ASN A 50 -10.52 3.94 -4.49
N TYR A 51 -10.35 3.62 -3.21
CA TYR A 51 -9.44 4.31 -2.31
C TYR A 51 -8.71 3.32 -1.40
N TYR A 52 -7.54 3.73 -0.92
CA TYR A 52 -6.89 3.16 0.25
C TYR A 52 -6.97 4.16 1.41
N LEU A 53 -7.24 3.67 2.62
CA LEU A 53 -7.11 4.44 3.84
C LEU A 53 -5.80 4.04 4.51
N GLN A 54 -4.80 4.92 4.54
CA GLN A 54 -3.58 4.68 5.32
C GLN A 54 -3.92 4.92 6.79
N ILE A 55 -3.80 3.90 7.64
CA ILE A 55 -4.22 3.96 9.04
C ILE A 55 -3.06 3.88 10.03
N LEU A 56 -1.87 3.49 9.56
CA LEU A 56 -0.69 3.34 10.42
C LEU A 56 0.60 3.46 9.60
N TYR A 57 1.63 3.97 10.25
CA TYR A 57 3.03 3.78 9.89
C TYR A 57 3.79 3.13 11.07
N THR A 58 4.71 2.21 10.79
CA THR A 58 5.54 1.60 11.84
C THR A 58 6.93 1.28 11.32
N GLU A 59 7.97 1.62 12.07
CA GLU A 59 9.37 1.20 11.80
C GLU A 59 9.69 -0.21 12.33
N ASN A 60 8.70 -0.88 12.91
CA ASN A 60 8.86 -2.24 13.41
C ASN A 60 9.05 -3.24 12.26
N SER A 61 9.44 -4.47 12.63
CA SER A 61 9.62 -5.56 11.67
C SER A 61 8.35 -5.83 10.86
N GLN A 62 8.53 -6.42 9.68
CA GLN A 62 7.44 -6.85 8.81
C GLN A 62 6.44 -7.76 9.55
N SER A 63 6.94 -8.67 10.40
CA SER A 63 6.11 -9.57 11.20
C SER A 63 5.23 -8.79 12.20
N ALA A 64 5.77 -7.77 12.86
CA ALA A 64 4.99 -6.94 13.77
C ALA A 64 3.89 -6.16 13.03
N ALA A 65 4.16 -5.68 11.82
CA ALA A 65 3.17 -5.01 11.00
C ALA A 65 2.08 -5.96 10.49
N LEU A 66 2.42 -7.20 10.11
CA LEU A 66 1.45 -8.24 9.75
C LEU A 66 0.57 -8.65 10.92
N ASN A 67 1.14 -8.82 12.11
CA ASN A 67 0.36 -9.12 13.33
C ASN A 67 -0.66 -8.00 13.61
N LYS A 68 -0.28 -6.73 13.40
CA LYS A 68 -1.23 -5.61 13.52
C LYS A 68 -2.34 -5.69 12.47
N ILE A 69 -2.02 -6.04 11.23
CA ILE A 69 -3.04 -6.24 10.18
C ILE A 69 -4.03 -7.34 10.59
N GLU A 70 -3.53 -8.50 11.04
CA GLU A 70 -4.41 -9.59 11.48
C GLU A 70 -5.33 -9.20 12.63
N LEU A 71 -4.83 -8.42 13.60
CA LEU A 71 -5.65 -7.91 14.70
C LEU A 71 -6.76 -6.97 14.21
N ILE A 72 -6.43 -6.03 13.33
CA ILE A 72 -7.38 -5.05 12.79
C ILE A 72 -8.42 -5.75 11.89
N GLN A 73 -7.97 -6.68 11.04
CA GLN A 73 -8.82 -7.38 10.07
C GLN A 73 -9.84 -8.31 10.73
N LYS A 74 -9.64 -8.72 11.98
CA LYS A 74 -10.67 -9.43 12.77
C LYS A 74 -11.87 -8.54 13.12
N SER A 75 -11.66 -7.22 13.15
CA SER A 75 -12.67 -6.26 13.59
C SER A 75 -13.30 -5.44 12.45
N ILE A 76 -12.72 -5.48 11.25
CA ILE A 76 -13.25 -4.76 10.08
C ILE A 76 -13.42 -5.72 8.90
N GLN A 77 -14.45 -5.50 8.09
CA GLN A 77 -14.76 -6.36 6.93
C GLN A 77 -14.03 -5.94 5.64
N TYR A 78 -13.02 -5.09 5.76
CA TYR A 78 -12.31 -4.54 4.60
C TYR A 78 -10.96 -5.23 4.39
N PRO A 79 -10.54 -5.42 3.13
CA PRO A 79 -9.21 -5.91 2.85
C PRO A 79 -8.16 -4.95 3.40
N MET A 80 -6.99 -5.48 3.76
CA MET A 80 -5.88 -4.69 4.26
C MET A 80 -4.61 -5.01 3.48
N ALA A 81 -3.75 -4.00 3.36
CA ALA A 81 -2.49 -4.12 2.67
C ALA A 81 -1.37 -3.45 3.47
N MET A 82 -0.14 -3.90 3.22
CA MET A 82 1.06 -3.31 3.76
C MET A 82 1.99 -2.88 2.63
N GLN A 83 2.64 -1.73 2.79
CA GLN A 83 3.65 -1.24 1.86
C GLN A 83 4.92 -0.86 2.62
N PRO A 84 6.09 -1.40 2.25
CA PRO A 84 7.36 -0.90 2.78
C PRO A 84 7.56 0.57 2.40
N TYR A 85 7.91 1.41 3.37
CA TYR A 85 8.13 2.85 3.19
C TYR A 85 9.22 3.37 4.12
N LYS A 86 10.27 3.99 3.55
CA LYS A 86 11.49 4.39 4.27
C LYS A 86 12.03 3.20 5.09
N ARG A 87 12.18 3.36 6.41
CA ARG A 87 12.68 2.33 7.33
C ARG A 87 11.58 1.48 7.96
N GLY A 88 10.36 1.52 7.42
CA GLY A 88 9.20 0.90 8.04
C GLY A 88 8.13 0.46 7.04
N PHE A 89 6.90 0.37 7.52
CA PHE A 89 5.75 -0.12 6.78
C PHE A 89 4.55 0.79 7.00
N ARG A 90 3.86 1.13 5.90
CA ARG A 90 2.54 1.74 5.91
C ARG A 90 1.49 0.65 5.83
N VAL A 91 0.45 0.74 6.66
CA VAL A 91 -0.70 -0.16 6.64
C VAL A 91 -1.90 0.58 6.08
N TYR A 92 -2.60 -0.08 5.17
CA TYR A 92 -3.76 0.43 4.48
C TYR A 92 -4.96 -0.47 4.67
N VAL A 93 -6.14 0.15 4.71
CA VAL A 93 -7.42 -0.51 4.47
C VAL A 93 -7.85 -0.22 3.04
N GLY A 94 -8.15 -1.27 2.28
CA GLY A 94 -8.67 -1.17 0.93
C GLY A 94 -8.09 -2.22 -0.02
N PRO A 95 -8.54 -2.20 -1.28
CA PRO A 95 -9.36 -1.15 -1.90
C PRO A 95 -10.77 -1.01 -1.31
N ILE A 96 -11.25 0.23 -1.13
CA ILE A 96 -12.61 0.57 -0.64
C ILE A 96 -13.28 1.50 -1.66
N LYS A 97 -14.58 1.32 -1.93
CA LYS A 97 -15.34 2.27 -2.75
C LYS A 97 -15.54 3.60 -2.01
N GLY A 98 -15.58 4.71 -2.75
CA GLY A 98 -15.81 6.04 -2.16
C GLY A 98 -17.06 6.09 -1.29
N GLY A 99 -18.15 5.46 -1.73
CA GLY A 99 -19.41 5.41 -0.98
C GLY A 99 -19.28 4.67 0.36
N ASP A 100 -18.29 3.79 0.51
CA ASP A 100 -18.07 2.98 1.70
C ASP A 100 -17.04 3.59 2.67
N ILE A 101 -16.38 4.70 2.30
CA ILE A 101 -15.33 5.32 3.13
C ILE A 101 -15.88 5.70 4.51
N ALA A 102 -17.06 6.30 4.59
CA ALA A 102 -17.64 6.72 5.86
C ALA A 102 -17.86 5.52 6.81
N SER A 103 -18.34 4.40 6.28
CA SER A 103 -18.54 3.15 7.03
C SER A 103 -17.22 2.52 7.48
N ALA A 104 -16.20 2.55 6.60
CA ALA A 104 -14.85 2.09 6.94
C ALA A 104 -14.22 2.92 8.05
N LEU A 105 -14.33 4.25 7.98
CA LEU A 105 -13.82 5.16 9.01
C LEU A 105 -14.53 4.97 10.34
N LYS A 106 -15.86 4.78 10.34
CA LYS A 106 -16.60 4.48 11.57
C LYS A 106 -16.13 3.18 12.22
N SER A 107 -15.84 2.15 11.41
CA SER A 107 -15.35 0.86 11.90
C SER A 107 -13.95 0.99 12.49
N LEU A 108 -13.06 1.73 11.83
CA LEU A 108 -11.70 2.02 12.32
C LEU A 108 -11.72 2.83 13.62
N LEU A 109 -12.58 3.84 13.71
CA LEU A 109 -12.76 4.64 14.92
C LEU A 109 -13.18 3.77 16.12
N SER A 110 -14.08 2.80 15.90
CA SER A 110 -14.55 1.91 16.99
C SER A 110 -13.46 1.00 17.59
N ILE A 111 -12.34 0.82 16.89
CA ILE A 111 -11.18 0.04 17.35
C ILE A 111 -9.95 0.92 17.63
N GLY A 112 -10.13 2.24 17.74
CA GLY A 112 -9.09 3.17 18.17
C GLY A 112 -8.18 3.70 17.05
N TYR A 113 -8.61 3.63 15.79
CA TYR A 113 -7.91 4.23 14.65
C TYR A 113 -8.72 5.42 14.12
N ASP A 114 -8.51 6.58 14.72
CA ASP A 114 -9.13 7.86 14.36
C ASP A 114 -8.38 8.58 13.24
N GLU A 115 -7.05 8.47 13.24
CA GLU A 115 -6.20 9.04 12.20
C GLU A 115 -6.12 8.18 10.94
N HIS A 116 -6.29 8.85 9.80
CA HIS A 116 -6.23 8.21 8.51
C HIS A 116 -5.86 9.19 7.40
N LEU A 117 -5.27 8.66 6.34
CA LEU A 117 -5.08 9.38 5.08
C LEU A 117 -5.80 8.65 3.96
N VAL A 118 -6.81 9.31 3.38
CA VAL A 118 -7.52 8.81 2.20
C VAL A 118 -6.63 9.00 0.97
N ARG A 119 -6.34 7.91 0.26
CA ARG A 119 -5.58 7.89 -0.99
C ARG A 119 -6.46 7.37 -2.10
N HIS A 120 -6.74 8.21 -3.10
CA HIS A 120 -7.43 7.79 -4.32
C HIS A 120 -6.61 6.73 -5.06
N ILE A 121 -7.27 5.64 -5.44
CA ILE A 121 -6.71 4.64 -6.33
C ILE A 121 -7.12 5.07 -7.73
N ASN A 122 -6.15 5.62 -8.47
CA ASN A 122 -6.30 5.85 -9.89
C ASN A 122 -6.38 4.49 -10.60
N ASN A 123 -7.60 3.96 -10.70
CA ASN A 123 -7.96 2.82 -11.54
C ASN A 123 -8.42 3.27 -12.93
N GLN A 124 -8.04 4.47 -13.40
CA GLN A 124 -8.25 4.76 -14.80
C GLN A 124 -7.49 3.70 -15.61
N PRO A 125 -8.17 2.89 -16.46
CA PRO A 125 -7.47 2.34 -17.59
C PRO A 125 -6.93 3.57 -18.32
N ASP A 126 -5.61 3.72 -18.32
CA ASP A 126 -4.88 4.75 -19.03
C ASP A 126 -5.21 4.58 -20.53
N PHE A 127 -6.39 5.05 -20.96
CA PHE A 127 -6.69 5.39 -22.35
C PHE A 127 -5.94 6.69 -22.60
N LEU A 128 -4.61 6.58 -22.61
CA LEU A 128 -3.72 7.67 -22.89
C LEU A 128 -3.89 8.01 -24.36
N THR A 129 -4.37 9.22 -24.63
CA THR A 129 -3.95 9.85 -25.88
C THR A 129 -2.49 10.24 -25.68
N TYR A 130 -1.60 9.82 -26.60
CA TYR A 130 -0.15 10.08 -26.56
C TYR A 130 0.22 11.54 -26.27
N LYS A 131 -0.71 12.48 -26.50
CA LYS A 131 -0.56 13.93 -26.26
C LYS A 131 -0.48 14.32 -24.77
N ASP A 132 -0.86 13.44 -23.86
CA ASP A 132 -0.87 13.73 -22.41
C ASP A 132 0.36 13.18 -21.66
N ILE A 133 1.29 12.56 -22.38
CA ILE A 133 2.53 12.01 -21.83
C ILE A 133 3.65 13.03 -21.89
N LEU A 134 4.27 13.28 -20.73
CA LEU A 134 5.44 14.13 -20.56
C LEU A 134 6.68 13.27 -20.38
N PHE A 135 7.67 13.41 -21.26
CA PHE A 135 8.93 12.69 -21.16
C PHE A 135 9.95 13.51 -20.38
N LYS A 136 10.48 12.96 -19.30
CA LYS A 136 11.48 13.63 -18.45
C LYS A 136 12.80 12.87 -18.46
N LYS A 137 13.90 13.59 -18.66
CA LYS A 137 15.24 13.08 -18.41
C LYS A 137 15.49 13.03 -16.91
N ILE A 138 15.87 11.86 -16.42
CA ILE A 138 16.12 11.62 -14.99
C ILE A 138 17.57 11.26 -14.68
N GLY A 139 18.37 10.95 -15.71
CA GLY A 139 19.77 10.62 -15.53
C GLY A 139 20.47 10.24 -16.82
N ARG A 140 21.62 9.61 -16.66
CA ARG A 140 22.43 9.05 -17.75
C ARG A 140 23.11 7.76 -17.29
N ILE A 141 23.38 6.88 -18.24
CA ILE A 141 24.17 5.65 -18.09
C ILE A 141 25.08 5.53 -19.31
N GLY A 142 26.39 5.53 -19.10
CA GLY A 142 27.35 5.73 -20.19
C GLY A 142 26.98 6.97 -21.04
N ASP A 143 26.81 6.76 -22.34
CA ASP A 143 26.41 7.80 -23.31
C ASP A 143 24.89 7.93 -23.51
N ASN A 144 24.11 7.10 -22.81
CA ASN A 144 22.65 7.07 -22.94
C ASN A 144 21.99 7.97 -21.89
N ASN A 145 21.03 8.78 -22.32
CA ASN A 145 20.14 9.48 -21.39
C ASN A 145 19.00 8.57 -20.95
N ILE A 146 18.70 8.59 -19.66
CA ILE A 146 17.57 7.84 -19.07
C ILE A 146 16.35 8.75 -19.10
N ILE A 147 15.32 8.34 -19.85
CA ILE A 147 14.06 9.07 -20.03
C ILE A 147 12.91 8.24 -19.46
N LEU A 148 12.05 8.88 -18.68
CA LEU A 148 10.84 8.28 -18.12
C LEU A 148 9.58 9.04 -18.58
N PRO A 149 8.52 8.32 -18.96
CA PRO A 149 7.23 8.94 -19.25
C PRO A 149 6.42 9.21 -17.97
N PHE A 150 5.80 10.38 -17.90
CA PHE A 150 4.95 10.83 -16.80
C PHE A 150 3.60 11.31 -17.32
N ASN A 151 2.57 11.13 -16.50
CA ASN A 151 1.27 11.73 -16.69
C ASN A 151 1.33 13.24 -16.36
N LYS A 152 0.38 14.03 -16.86
CA LYS A 152 0.25 15.48 -16.55
C LYS A 152 0.20 15.80 -15.06
N ASN A 153 -0.33 14.88 -14.25
CA ASN A 153 -0.38 15.01 -12.79
C ASN A 153 0.95 14.73 -12.08
N GLY A 154 2.02 14.41 -12.83
CA GLY A 154 3.36 14.13 -12.30
C GLY A 154 3.59 12.68 -11.85
N SER A 155 2.60 11.79 -11.94
CA SER A 155 2.80 10.36 -11.70
C SER A 155 3.50 9.66 -12.87
N LEU A 156 4.23 8.57 -12.60
CA LEU A 156 4.78 7.71 -13.66
C LEU A 156 3.65 7.15 -14.52
N ALA A 157 3.75 7.33 -15.84
CA ALA A 157 2.79 6.77 -16.76
C ALA A 157 2.96 5.26 -16.88
N ARG A 158 1.86 4.53 -17.08
CA ARG A 158 1.85 3.06 -17.12
C ARG A 158 1.22 2.56 -18.40
N PHE A 159 1.92 1.66 -19.07
CA PHE A 159 1.58 1.21 -20.42
C PHE A 159 1.25 -0.27 -20.44
N SER A 160 0.43 -0.67 -21.41
CA SER A 160 0.26 -2.09 -21.73
C SER A 160 1.53 -2.62 -22.40
N SER A 161 1.70 -3.94 -22.43
CA SER A 161 2.83 -4.57 -23.13
C SER A 161 2.85 -4.29 -24.64
N LEU A 162 1.71 -3.95 -25.24
CA LEU A 162 1.58 -3.66 -26.67
C LEU A 162 2.15 -2.28 -27.05
N ASP A 163 2.22 -1.36 -26.08
CA ASP A 163 2.59 0.04 -26.31
C ASP A 163 4.07 0.34 -26.00
N ILE A 164 4.81 -0.60 -25.40
CA ILE A 164 6.14 -0.30 -24.85
C ILE A 164 7.13 0.20 -25.91
N ASP A 165 7.15 -0.45 -27.07
CA ASP A 165 8.06 -0.11 -28.16
C ASP A 165 7.63 1.17 -28.87
N SER A 166 6.32 1.38 -29.07
CA SER A 166 5.80 2.56 -29.75
C SER A 166 6.08 3.83 -28.93
N ILE A 167 5.94 3.76 -27.61
CA ILE A 167 6.20 4.91 -26.72
C ILE A 167 7.68 5.29 -26.73
N CYS A 168 8.61 4.35 -26.60
CA CYS A 168 10.04 4.72 -26.67
C CYS A 168 10.43 5.18 -28.08
N LYS A 169 9.89 4.56 -29.14
CA LYS A 169 10.16 5.00 -30.52
C LYS A 169 9.62 6.40 -30.83
N SER A 170 8.54 6.85 -30.20
CA SER A 170 8.00 8.19 -30.44
C SER A 170 8.95 9.33 -30.04
N ILE A 171 9.98 9.02 -29.24
CA ILE A 171 11.05 9.95 -28.84
C ILE A 171 12.43 9.53 -29.38
N ASN A 172 12.46 8.74 -30.47
CA ASN A 172 13.70 8.21 -31.07
C ASN A 172 14.58 7.44 -30.08
N SER A 173 13.96 6.67 -29.19
CA SER A 173 14.62 5.91 -28.12
C SER A 173 14.27 4.43 -28.19
N ASN A 174 14.97 3.62 -27.39
CA ASN A 174 14.64 2.20 -27.21
C ASN A 174 14.28 1.92 -25.75
N VAL A 175 13.51 0.87 -25.51
CA VAL A 175 13.32 0.31 -24.17
C VAL A 175 14.68 -0.14 -23.63
N ALA A 176 14.96 0.14 -22.36
CA ALA A 176 16.20 -0.28 -21.71
C ALA A 176 16.37 -1.81 -21.74
N LEU A 177 17.60 -2.26 -21.96
CA LEU A 177 17.97 -3.68 -21.94
C LEU A 177 18.23 -4.16 -20.52
N LEU A 178 18.13 -5.48 -20.31
CA LEU A 178 18.39 -6.09 -18.99
C LEU A 178 19.76 -5.72 -18.42
N SER A 179 20.79 -5.67 -19.26
CA SER A 179 22.16 -5.29 -18.86
C SER A 179 22.26 -3.86 -18.34
N GLU A 180 21.35 -2.97 -18.74
CA GLU A 180 21.36 -1.55 -18.37
C GLU A 180 20.55 -1.31 -17.09
N TYR A 181 19.54 -2.12 -16.82
CA TYR A 181 18.68 -2.00 -15.63
C TYR A 181 19.46 -2.07 -14.31
N GLY A 182 20.53 -2.87 -14.26
CA GLY A 182 21.34 -3.03 -13.06
C GLY A 182 21.92 -1.70 -12.58
N GLU A 183 22.54 -0.97 -13.49
CA GLU A 183 23.13 0.34 -13.20
C GLU A 183 22.05 1.42 -13.10
N ILE A 184 21.06 1.47 -14.00
CA ILE A 184 19.96 2.46 -13.95
C ILE A 184 19.26 2.45 -12.59
N LEU A 185 18.82 1.27 -12.13
CA LEU A 185 18.10 1.10 -10.87
C LEU A 185 19.00 1.23 -9.63
N SER A 186 20.31 1.38 -9.81
CA SER A 186 21.27 1.67 -8.73
C SER A 186 21.59 3.17 -8.61
N THR A 187 21.28 3.98 -9.62
CA THR A 187 21.64 5.41 -9.58
C THR A 187 20.87 6.16 -8.50
N SER A 188 21.57 7.03 -7.76
CA SER A 188 20.98 7.81 -6.67
C SER A 188 19.77 8.62 -7.11
N ASN A 189 19.85 9.24 -8.29
CA ASN A 189 18.78 10.07 -8.86
C ASN A 189 17.54 9.23 -9.20
N PHE A 190 17.73 8.01 -9.73
CA PHE A 190 16.62 7.13 -10.02
C PHE A 190 15.93 6.67 -8.73
N ILE A 191 16.70 6.32 -7.71
CA ILE A 191 16.18 5.88 -6.42
C ILE A 191 15.44 7.03 -5.71
N SER A 192 15.99 8.25 -5.73
CA SER A 192 15.39 9.42 -5.06
C SER A 192 14.12 9.90 -5.75
N ASP A 193 14.13 9.96 -7.08
CA ASP A 193 13.08 10.66 -7.85
C ASP A 193 11.91 9.72 -8.17
N ILE A 194 12.20 8.42 -8.34
CA ILE A 194 11.25 7.45 -8.87
C ILE A 194 10.88 6.40 -7.83
N GLY A 195 11.81 6.08 -6.92
CA GLY A 195 11.64 5.05 -5.90
C GLY A 195 11.96 3.65 -6.41
N ALA A 196 12.75 2.91 -5.63
CA ALA A 196 13.31 1.60 -6.00
C ALA A 196 12.30 0.45 -6.17
N GLN A 197 11.03 0.65 -5.81
CA GLN A 197 10.03 -0.43 -5.73
C GLN A 197 9.17 -0.62 -6.98
N ASN A 198 9.32 0.25 -7.99
CA ASN A 198 8.55 0.08 -9.21
C ASN A 198 9.02 -1.14 -10.01
N ARG A 199 8.07 -1.83 -10.64
CA ARG A 199 8.33 -2.76 -11.73
C ARG A 199 8.28 -2.01 -13.04
N TYR A 200 9.23 -2.28 -13.91
CA TYR A 200 9.31 -1.70 -15.25
C TYR A 200 9.19 -2.79 -16.29
N TRP A 201 8.64 -2.47 -17.44
CA TRP A 201 8.67 -3.39 -18.56
C TRP A 201 10.10 -3.64 -19.04
N LEU A 202 10.47 -4.92 -19.15
CA LEU A 202 11.71 -5.35 -19.80
C LEU A 202 11.42 -5.77 -21.24
N THR A 203 10.39 -6.58 -21.43
CA THR A 203 9.87 -7.03 -22.73
C THR A 203 8.34 -6.98 -22.71
N SER A 204 7.68 -7.35 -23.80
CA SER A 204 6.22 -7.48 -23.85
C SER A 204 5.66 -8.60 -22.95
N LYS A 205 6.52 -9.45 -22.38
CA LYS A 205 6.12 -10.58 -21.52
C LYS A 205 6.69 -10.52 -20.11
N GLU A 206 7.67 -9.64 -19.88
CA GLU A 206 8.47 -9.66 -18.67
C GLU A 206 8.64 -8.26 -18.10
N THR A 207 8.64 -8.19 -16.77
CA THR A 207 9.00 -7.00 -16.02
C THR A 207 10.25 -7.24 -15.21
N VAL A 208 10.93 -6.15 -14.90
CA VAL A 208 12.11 -6.11 -14.05
C VAL A 208 11.89 -5.13 -12.91
N THR A 209 12.37 -5.49 -11.72
CA THR A 209 12.44 -4.60 -10.56
C THR A 209 13.72 -4.90 -9.79
N ARG A 210 14.15 -3.96 -8.95
CA ARG A 210 15.28 -4.17 -8.07
C ARG A 210 14.78 -4.56 -6.68
N VAL A 211 15.30 -5.66 -6.14
CA VAL A 211 15.07 -6.08 -4.76
C VAL A 211 16.42 -6.21 -4.08
N SER A 212 16.73 -5.25 -3.21
CA SER A 212 18.06 -5.09 -2.60
C SER A 212 19.14 -4.92 -3.69
N ASP A 213 20.07 -5.87 -3.81
CA ASP A 213 21.16 -5.81 -4.80
C ASP A 213 20.87 -6.62 -6.08
N ASN A 214 19.71 -7.28 -6.15
CA ASN A 214 19.38 -8.17 -7.26
C ASN A 214 18.31 -7.58 -8.17
N LEU A 215 18.43 -7.84 -9.47
CA LEU A 215 17.33 -7.67 -10.42
C LEU A 215 16.43 -8.90 -10.36
N VAL A 216 15.13 -8.66 -10.20
CA VAL A 216 14.10 -9.69 -10.19
C VAL A 216 13.27 -9.54 -11.45
N ILE A 217 13.31 -10.55 -12.31
CA ILE A 217 12.49 -10.63 -13.53
C ILE A 217 11.25 -11.46 -13.23
N LYS A 218 10.07 -11.00 -13.66
CA LYS A 218 8.83 -11.75 -13.56
C LYS A 218 8.05 -11.73 -14.87
N ALA A 219 7.52 -12.88 -15.24
CA ALA A 219 6.49 -13.00 -16.25
C ALA A 219 5.22 -12.24 -15.81
N VAL A 220 4.44 -11.81 -16.79
CA VAL A 220 3.31 -10.90 -16.58
C VAL A 220 2.07 -11.38 -17.31
N ASP A 221 0.92 -11.22 -16.66
CA ASP A 221 -0.40 -11.47 -17.26
C ASP A 221 -0.81 -10.33 -18.21
N ASN A 222 -1.62 -10.65 -19.22
CA ASN A 222 -1.87 -9.79 -20.39
C ASN A 222 -2.49 -8.40 -20.09
N ASP A 223 -3.10 -8.19 -18.92
CA ASP A 223 -3.81 -6.94 -18.58
C ASP A 223 -3.01 -6.00 -17.66
N ALA A 224 -1.79 -6.37 -17.30
CA ALA A 224 -0.99 -5.55 -16.40
C ALA A 224 -0.45 -4.28 -17.10
N ARG A 225 -0.24 -3.23 -16.31
CA ARG A 225 0.35 -1.97 -16.80
C ARG A 225 1.48 -1.52 -15.90
N TYR A 226 2.65 -1.30 -16.50
CA TYR A 226 3.85 -0.89 -15.80
C TYR A 226 4.49 0.33 -16.48
N PRO A 227 5.27 1.13 -15.73
CA PRO A 227 6.17 2.11 -16.32
C PRO A 227 7.19 1.46 -17.26
N ILE A 228 7.73 2.26 -18.18
CA ILE A 228 8.81 1.86 -19.09
C ILE A 228 10.00 2.80 -18.89
N ILE A 229 11.22 2.29 -19.09
CA ILE A 229 12.43 3.11 -19.13
C ILE A 229 12.89 3.18 -20.58
N CYS A 230 13.05 4.40 -21.10
CA CYS A 230 13.53 4.65 -22.45
C CYS A 230 14.96 5.21 -22.42
N LEU A 231 15.80 4.75 -23.35
CA LEU A 231 17.18 5.19 -23.51
C LEU A 231 17.40 5.86 -24.86
N ILE A 232 17.88 7.09 -24.84
CA ILE A 232 18.29 7.85 -26.02
C ILE A 232 19.81 7.87 -26.08
N ASN A 233 20.37 7.40 -27.19
CA ASN A 233 21.80 7.46 -27.45
C ASN A 233 22.14 8.75 -28.23
N HIS A 234 23.05 9.58 -27.69
CA HIS A 234 23.49 10.80 -28.37
C HIS A 234 24.55 10.57 -29.46
N SER A 235 25.11 9.36 -29.59
CA SER A 235 26.18 9.09 -30.57
C SER A 235 25.72 9.05 -32.03
N LYS A 236 24.41 9.07 -32.31
CA LYS A 236 23.86 9.00 -33.68
C LYS A 236 23.74 10.35 -34.42
N HIS A 237 24.21 11.45 -33.83
CA HIS A 237 24.14 12.79 -34.43
C HIS A 237 25.51 13.48 -34.62
N LYS A 238 26.58 12.70 -34.82
CA LYS A 238 27.83 13.22 -35.39
C LYS A 238 28.05 12.66 -36.79
#